data_AF-A0A3D1VLA1-F1
#
_entry.id   AF-A0A3D1VLA1-F1
#
_cell.length_a   1.000
_cell.length_b   1.000
_cell.length_c   1.000
_cell.angle_alpha   90.00
_cell.angle_beta   90.00
_cell.angle_gamma   90.00
#
_symmetry.space_group_name_H-M   'P 1'
#
loop_
_entity.id
_entity.type
_entity.pdbx_description
1 polymer ?
#
loop_
_entity_poly.entity_id
_entity_poly.type
_entity_poly.pdbx_seq_one_letter_code
_entity_poly.pdbx_strand_id
1 'polypeptide(L)'
;MNRNPKEKPARIEIRTEPGKKKRIQQLADKCNLSVSEYMVQRALGYEPKSVLPDAFYRFYSKLCDVTNELKESVTPETEARLIELVEYIYSTLLLPYKKTAEEIQKETKEMEDWLRRDFGL
;
A
#
# COMPACT_ATOMS: atom_id res chain seq x y z
N MET A 1 -15.91 3.03 -35.03
CA MET A 1 -16.52 2.35 -33.87
C MET A 1 -15.41 1.70 -33.06
N ASN A 2 -15.07 2.26 -31.90
CA ASN A 2 -14.00 1.75 -31.04
C ASN A 2 -14.53 0.54 -30.24
N ARG A 3 -14.26 -0.68 -30.71
CA ARG A 3 -14.58 -1.92 -29.99
C ARG A 3 -13.40 -2.26 -29.08
N ASN A 4 -13.26 -1.54 -27.97
CA ASN A 4 -12.52 -2.11 -26.85
C ASN A 4 -13.45 -3.18 -26.24
N PRO A 5 -13.13 -4.49 -26.29
CA PRO A 5 -13.94 -5.48 -25.61
C PRO A 5 -13.85 -5.15 -24.12
N LYS A 6 -14.91 -4.52 -23.59
CA LYS A 6 -15.02 -4.22 -22.16
C LYS A 6 -14.75 -5.53 -21.43
N GLU A 7 -13.61 -5.62 -20.74
CA GLU A 7 -13.33 -6.74 -19.84
C GLU A 7 -14.56 -6.94 -18.97
N LYS A 8 -15.16 -8.13 -19.03
CA LYS A 8 -16.30 -8.42 -18.17
C LYS A 8 -15.74 -8.45 -16.74
N PRO A 9 -16.20 -7.59 -15.83
CA PRO A 9 -15.71 -7.61 -14.47
C PRO A 9 -16.01 -8.97 -13.83
N ALA A 10 -14.97 -9.63 -13.31
CA ALA A 10 -15.12 -10.86 -12.54
C ALA A 10 -15.53 -10.54 -11.10
N ARG A 11 -16.39 -11.37 -10.50
CA ARG A 11 -16.86 -11.20 -9.12
C ARG A 11 -16.22 -12.24 -8.20
N ILE A 12 -15.65 -11.77 -7.10
CA ILE A 12 -15.11 -12.62 -6.03
C ILE A 12 -16.03 -12.43 -4.81
N GLU A 13 -16.55 -13.53 -4.26
CA GLU A 13 -17.35 -13.53 -3.04
C GLU A 13 -16.56 -14.18 -1.89
N ILE A 14 -16.58 -13.55 -0.72
CA ILE A 14 -15.91 -14.04 0.48
C ILE A 14 -16.92 -14.09 1.62
N ARG A 15 -17.06 -15.24 2.27
CA ARG A 15 -17.86 -15.40 3.49
C ARG A 15 -16.94 -15.37 4.72
N THR A 16 -17.38 -14.66 5.74
CA THR A 16 -16.63 -14.56 7.01
C THR A 16 -17.59 -14.27 8.15
N GLU A 17 -17.12 -14.45 9.39
CA GLU A 17 -17.88 -14.15 10.60
C GLU A 17 -18.19 -12.64 10.70
N PRO A 18 -19.32 -12.23 11.31
CA PRO A 18 -19.68 -10.82 11.45
C PRO A 18 -18.59 -9.96 12.11
N GLY A 19 -17.89 -10.49 13.12
CA GLY A 19 -16.79 -9.79 13.79
C GLY A 19 -15.58 -9.54 12.88
N LYS A 20 -15.19 -10.53 12.09
CA LYS A 20 -14.11 -10.41 11.09
C LYS A 20 -14.48 -9.40 10.00
N LYS A 21 -15.74 -9.41 9.53
CA LYS A 21 -16.25 -8.41 8.57
C LYS A 21 -16.14 -6.99 9.13
N LYS A 22 -16.56 -6.76 10.38
CA LYS A 22 -16.45 -5.44 11.04
C LYS A 22 -15.00 -4.98 11.15
N ARG A 23 -14.08 -5.89 11.49
CA ARG A 23 -12.64 -5.59 11.55
C ARG A 23 -12.06 -5.21 10.20
N ILE A 24 -12.45 -5.90 9.12
CA ILE A 24 -12.06 -5.55 7.75
C ILE A 24 -12.53 -4.14 7.40
N GLN A 25 -13.79 -3.80 7.69
CA GLN A 25 -14.32 -2.45 7.46
C GLN A 25 -13.49 -1.38 8.18
N GLN A 26 -13.20 -1.57 9.47
CA GLN A 26 -12.40 -0.62 10.25
C GLN A 26 -10.97 -0.46 9.70
N LEU A 27 -10.36 -1.52 9.17
CA LEU A 27 -9.04 -1.44 8.54
C LEU A 27 -9.09 -0.68 7.21
N ALA A 28 -10.11 -0.94 6.38
CA ALA A 28 -10.32 -0.23 5.13
C ALA A 28 -10.57 1.27 5.37
N ASP A 29 -11.41 1.61 6.36
CA ASP A 29 -11.71 2.99 6.74
C ASP A 29 -10.45 3.75 7.19
N LYS A 30 -9.57 3.12 7.98
CA LYS A 30 -8.28 3.72 8.37
C LYS A 30 -7.36 4.02 7.19
N CYS A 31 -7.47 3.24 6.12
CA CYS A 31 -6.72 3.45 4.88
C CYS A 31 -7.47 4.36 3.90
N ASN A 32 -8.66 4.87 4.26
CA ASN A 32 -9.56 5.62 3.39
C ASN A 32 -9.87 4.88 2.07
N LEU A 33 -10.09 3.57 2.16
CA LEU A 33 -10.44 2.70 1.04
C LEU A 33 -11.82 2.09 1.25
N SER A 34 -12.52 1.77 0.17
CA SER A 34 -13.66 0.85 0.27
C SER A 34 -13.19 -0.55 0.68
N VAL A 35 -14.09 -1.35 1.26
CA VAL A 35 -13.77 -2.75 1.61
C VAL A 35 -13.30 -3.54 0.39
N SER A 36 -13.92 -3.31 -0.77
CA SER A 36 -13.57 -3.99 -2.01
C SER A 36 -12.15 -3.65 -2.45
N GLU A 37 -11.78 -2.36 -2.46
CA GLU A 37 -10.42 -1.91 -2.83
C GLU A 37 -9.37 -2.42 -1.84
N TYR A 38 -9.65 -2.31 -0.54
CA TYR A 38 -8.76 -2.83 0.50
C TYR A 38 -8.52 -4.33 0.32
N MET A 39 -9.58 -5.13 0.08
CA MET A 39 -9.45 -6.56 -0.14
C MET A 39 -8.70 -6.91 -1.43
N VAL A 40 -8.93 -6.19 -2.52
CA VAL A 40 -8.20 -6.38 -3.78
C VAL A 40 -6.72 -6.08 -3.59
N GLN A 41 -6.37 -4.97 -2.93
CA GLN A 41 -4.96 -4.64 -2.63
C GLN A 41 -4.29 -5.74 -1.80
N ARG A 42 -4.95 -6.21 -0.74
CA ARG A 42 -4.45 -7.31 0.09
C ARG A 42 -4.28 -8.61 -0.70
N ALA A 43 -5.23 -8.95 -1.58
CA ALA A 43 -5.15 -10.14 -2.42
C ALA A 43 -4.00 -10.06 -3.45
N LEU A 44 -3.63 -8.84 -3.88
CA LEU A 44 -2.50 -8.58 -4.76
C LEU A 44 -1.15 -8.44 -4.01
N GLY A 45 -1.12 -8.71 -2.71
CA GLY A 45 0.08 -8.67 -1.89
C GLY A 45 0.48 -7.27 -1.40
N TYR A 46 -0.35 -6.25 -1.62
CA TYR A 46 -0.10 -4.92 -1.07
C TYR A 46 -0.47 -4.86 0.41
N GLU A 47 0.27 -4.05 1.16
CA GLU A 47 -0.04 -3.63 2.52
C GLU A 47 -0.50 -2.16 2.50
N PRO A 48 -1.84 -1.92 2.49
CA PRO A 48 -2.38 -0.58 2.47
C PRO A 48 -1.98 0.18 3.74
N LYS A 49 -1.54 1.43 3.58
CA LYS A 49 -1.17 2.29 4.70
C LYS A 49 -2.38 3.06 5.21
N SER A 50 -2.44 3.24 6.52
CA SER A 50 -3.39 4.18 7.11
C SER A 50 -3.10 5.60 6.63
N VAL A 51 -4.15 6.38 6.40
CA VAL A 51 -4.01 7.79 6.04
C VAL A 51 -3.29 8.53 7.17
N LEU A 52 -2.29 9.33 6.79
CA LEU A 52 -1.54 10.16 7.72
C LEU A 52 -2.37 11.40 8.12
N PRO A 53 -2.08 12.03 9.28
CA PRO A 53 -2.77 13.26 9.66
C PRO A 53 -2.60 14.38 8.61
N ASP A 54 -3.59 15.27 8.49
CA ASP A 54 -3.55 16.44 7.58
C ASP A 54 -2.28 17.29 7.77
N ALA A 55 -1.79 17.39 9.02
CA ALA A 55 -0.54 18.07 9.35
C ALA A 55 0.68 17.52 8.57
N PHE A 56 0.72 16.21 8.30
CA PHE A 56 1.77 15.61 7.49
C PHE A 56 1.72 16.12 6.05
N TYR A 57 0.55 16.17 5.43
CA TYR A 57 0.41 16.64 4.05
C TYR A 57 0.74 18.12 3.90
N ARG A 58 0.38 18.94 4.89
CA ARG A 58 0.80 20.36 4.95
C ARG A 58 2.31 20.50 5.05
N PHE A 59 2.93 19.71 5.94
CA PHE A 59 4.39 19.66 6.08
C PHE A 59 5.07 19.22 4.78
N TYR A 60 4.61 18.12 4.19
CA TYR A 60 5.17 17.56 2.96
C TYR A 60 5.04 18.53 1.78
N SER A 61 3.89 19.20 1.64
CA SER A 61 3.71 20.26 0.64
C SER A 61 4.72 21.39 0.83
N LYS A 62 4.95 21.85 2.06
CA LYS A 62 5.95 22.88 2.34
C LYS A 62 7.38 22.42 2.09
N LEU A 63 7.69 21.15 2.35
CA LEU A 63 8.97 20.55 2.00
C LEU A 63 9.21 20.57 0.48
N CYS A 64 8.18 20.25 -0.31
CA CYS A 64 8.23 20.35 -1.77
C CYS A 64 8.38 21.80 -2.25
N ASP A 65 7.66 22.76 -1.65
CA ASP A 65 7.79 24.19 -1.98
C ASP A 65 9.24 24.65 -1.78
N VAL A 66 9.83 24.34 -0.62
CA VAL A 66 11.22 24.70 -0.29
C VAL A 66 12.21 24.05 -1.24
N THR A 67 12.04 22.78 -1.59
CA THR A 67 12.95 22.11 -2.54
C THR A 67 12.85 22.72 -3.95
N ASN A 68 11.67 23.18 -4.36
CA ASN A 68 11.51 23.89 -5.64
C ASN A 68 12.16 25.29 -5.61
N GLU A 69 12.03 26.03 -4.52
CA GLU A 69 12.66 27.36 -4.37
C GLU A 69 14.19 27.28 -4.33
N LEU A 70 14.74 26.24 -3.70
CA LEU A 70 16.19 26.05 -3.56
C LEU A 70 16.87 25.57 -4.83
N LYS A 71 16.13 25.07 -5.82
CA LYS A 71 16.64 24.34 -6.99
C LYS A 71 17.71 25.10 -7.78
N GLU A 72 17.61 26.42 -7.86
CA GLU A 72 18.58 27.28 -8.57
C GLU A 72 19.57 27.98 -7.63
N SER A 73 19.40 27.82 -6.31
CA SER A 73 20.17 28.51 -5.27
C SER A 73 21.21 27.63 -4.56
N VAL A 74 21.22 26.33 -4.83
CA VAL A 74 22.11 25.35 -4.18
C VAL A 74 23.03 24.67 -5.19
N THR A 75 24.05 23.99 -4.69
CA THR A 75 24.92 23.18 -5.55
C THR A 75 24.15 21.97 -6.11
N PRO A 76 24.49 21.47 -7.32
CA PRO A 76 23.83 20.31 -7.90
C PRO A 76 23.88 19.05 -7.01
N GLU A 77 24.97 18.86 -6.26
CA GLU A 77 25.08 17.76 -5.29
C GLU A 77 24.06 17.89 -4.15
N THR A 78 23.85 19.11 -3.64
CA THR A 78 22.87 19.37 -2.58
C THR A 78 21.45 19.20 -3.09
N GLU A 79 21.17 19.66 -4.31
CA GLU A 79 19.87 19.47 -4.96
C GLU A 79 19.54 17.98 -5.10
N ALA A 80 20.48 17.17 -5.58
CA ALA A 80 20.30 15.73 -5.74
C ALA A 80 19.99 15.03 -4.41
N ARG A 81 20.73 15.36 -3.33
CA ARG A 81 20.47 14.80 -2.00
C ARG A 81 19.11 15.23 -1.43
N LEU A 82 18.67 16.46 -1.70
CA LEU A 82 17.36 16.93 -1.28
C LEU A 82 16.24 16.16 -2.00
N ILE A 83 16.38 15.93 -3.30
CA ILE A 83 15.43 15.12 -4.07
C ILE A 83 15.38 13.69 -3.54
N GLU A 84 16.55 13.06 -3.33
CA GLU A 84 16.65 11.71 -2.76
C GLU A 84 15.94 11.60 -1.39
N LEU A 85 16.11 12.61 -0.53
CA LEU A 85 15.43 12.66 0.76
C LEU A 85 13.90 12.74 0.62
N VAL A 86 13.40 13.57 -0.29
CA VAL A 86 11.95 13.71 -0.55
C VAL A 86 11.38 12.39 -1.09
N GLU A 87 12.07 11.74 -2.03
CA GLU A 87 11.67 10.44 -2.58
C GLU A 87 11.71 9.33 -1.53
N TYR A 88 12.71 9.35 -0.64
CA TYR A 88 12.79 8.44 0.49
C TYR A 88 11.61 8.62 1.45
N ILE A 89 11.24 9.86 1.80
CA ILE A 89 10.07 10.16 2.64
C ILE A 89 8.79 9.66 1.96
N TYR A 90 8.63 9.93 0.67
CA TYR A 90 7.47 9.51 -0.11
C TYR A 90 7.34 7.98 -0.15
N SER A 91 8.40 7.26 -0.51
CA SER A 91 8.40 5.80 -0.57
C SER A 91 8.18 5.15 0.81
N THR A 92 8.78 5.72 1.86
CA THR A 92 8.70 5.19 3.21
C THR A 92 7.35 5.46 3.87
N LEU A 93 6.72 6.61 3.64
CA LEU A 93 5.51 7.01 4.37
C LEU A 93 4.23 6.92 3.55
N LEU A 94 4.30 7.12 2.23
CA LEU A 94 3.11 7.22 1.37
C LEU A 94 2.90 5.99 0.48
N LEU A 95 3.97 5.40 -0.07
CA LEU A 95 3.81 4.22 -0.91
C LEU A 95 3.47 2.97 -0.07
N PRO A 96 2.44 2.20 -0.44
CA PRO A 96 2.16 0.92 0.20
C PRO A 96 3.26 -0.10 -0.14
N TYR A 97 3.66 -0.91 0.84
CA TYR A 97 4.56 -2.03 0.60
C TYR A 97 3.85 -3.08 -0.25
N LYS A 98 4.58 -3.75 -1.15
CA LYS A 98 4.08 -4.90 -1.89
C LYS A 98 4.98 -6.09 -1.65
N LYS A 99 4.41 -7.15 -1.09
CA LYS A 99 5.11 -8.42 -0.94
C LYS A 99 5.54 -8.95 -2.29
N THR A 100 6.77 -9.46 -2.34
CA THR A 100 7.31 -10.19 -3.47
C THR A 100 6.67 -11.57 -3.57
N ALA A 101 6.73 -12.17 -4.76
CA ALA A 101 6.24 -13.54 -4.96
C ALA A 101 6.97 -14.55 -4.05
N GLU A 102 8.26 -14.32 -3.80
CA GLU A 102 9.09 -15.17 -2.93
C GLU A 102 8.63 -15.11 -1.47
N GLU A 103 8.33 -13.92 -0.95
CA GLU A 103 7.79 -13.77 0.40
C GLU A 103 6.41 -14.41 0.54
N ILE A 104 5.53 -14.25 -0.47
CA ILE A 104 4.21 -14.87 -0.48
C ILE A 104 4.33 -16.40 -0.47
N GLN A 105 5.24 -16.96 -1.28
CA GLN A 105 5.49 -18.40 -1.31
C GLN A 105 6.04 -18.91 0.02
N LYS A 106 6.98 -18.17 0.62
CA LYS A 106 7.55 -18.51 1.92
C LYS A 106 6.49 -18.53 3.02
N GLU A 107 5.67 -17.49 3.14
CA GLU A 107 4.59 -17.42 4.13
C GLU A 107 3.56 -18.55 3.94
N THR A 108 3.22 -18.86 2.67
CA THR A 108 2.30 -19.94 2.35
C THR A 108 2.86 -21.29 2.80
N LYS A 109 4.14 -21.55 2.50
CA LYS A 109 4.84 -22.78 2.91
C LYS A 109 4.96 -22.90 4.43
N GLU A 110 5.30 -21.82 5.12
CA GLU A 110 5.36 -21.79 6.59
C GLU A 110 4.00 -22.09 7.23
N MET A 111 2.91 -21.56 6.64
CA MET A 111 1.56 -21.84 7.10
C MET A 111 1.13 -23.29 6.81
N GLU A 112 1.48 -23.85 5.65
CA GLU A 112 1.27 -25.27 5.35
C GLU A 112 2.03 -26.18 6.32
N ASP A 113 3.31 -25.88 6.60
CA ASP A 113 4.13 -26.62 7.54
C ASP A 113 3.56 -26.55 8.98
N TRP A 114 3.03 -25.39 9.38
CA TRP A 114 2.34 -25.22 10.66
C TRP A 114 1.06 -26.07 10.73
N LEU A 115 0.23 -26.04 9.68
CA LEU A 115 -0.99 -26.86 9.60
C LEU A 115 -0.69 -28.36 9.64
N ARG A 116 0.38 -28.83 8.99
CA ARG A 116 0.81 -30.24 9.04
C ARG A 116 1.24 -30.67 10.44
N ARG A 117 1.95 -29.81 11.18
CA ARG A 117 2.39 -30.11 12.55
C ARG A 117 1.25 -30.19 13.57
N ASP A 118 0.30 -29.26 13.51
CA ASP A 118 -0.79 -29.19 14.50
C ASP A 118 -1.99 -30.10 14.16
N PHE A 119 -2.21 -30.41 12.88
CA PHE A 119 -3.36 -31.21 12.45
C PHE A 119 -3.00 -32.56 11.80
N GLY A 120 -1.72 -32.91 11.68
CA GLY A 120 -1.26 -34.24 11.26
C GLY A 120 -1.63 -34.63 9.82
N LEU A 121 -1.78 -33.65 8.92
CA LEU A 121 -1.95 -33.86 7.48
C LEU A 121 -0.63 -34.17 6.76
#